data_AF-A0A3N5XW33-F1
#
_entry.id   AF-A0A3N5XW33-F1
#
_cell.length_a   1.000
_cell.length_b   1.000
_cell.length_c   1.000
_cell.angle_alpha   90.00
_cell.angle_beta   90.00
_cell.angle_gamma   90.00
#
_symmetry.space_group_name_H-M   'P 1'
#
loop_
_entity.id
_entity.type
_entity.pdbx_description
1 polymer ?
#
loop_
_entity_poly.entity_id
_entity_poly.type
_entity_poly.pdbx_seq_one_letter_code
_entity_poly.pdbx_strand_id
1 'polypeptide(L)'
;ASAMFTFALARGVNRGWLPPTYAPAAQAGWRALERRVRADGRIEGVCVGTTAASDAPYYYNRPTDLAAAQGYGPVLMAGAEIIEMVNRFDIERINNTFYYRPRKQY
;
A
#
# COMPACT_ATOMS: atom_id res chain seq x y z
N ALA A 1 -2.32 -4.28 -7.44
CA ALA A 1 -0.88 -3.92 -7.41
C ALA A 1 -0.56 -2.89 -6.32
N SER A 2 -1.25 -1.75 -6.25
CA SER A 2 -0.94 -0.66 -5.31
C SER A 2 -0.74 -1.11 -3.86
N ALA A 3 -1.57 -2.03 -3.36
CA ALA A 3 -1.41 -2.61 -2.03
C ALA A 3 -0.08 -3.34 -1.80
N MET A 4 0.41 -4.07 -2.80
CA MET A 4 1.71 -4.75 -2.72
C MET A 4 2.85 -3.73 -2.64
N PHE A 5 2.77 -2.64 -3.40
CA PHE A 5 3.75 -1.56 -3.33
C PHE A 5 3.71 -0.81 -2.00
N THR A 6 2.50 -0.47 -1.51
CA THR A 6 2.33 0.13 -0.18
C THR A 6 2.94 -0.73 0.92
N PHE A 7 2.65 -2.04 0.90
CA PHE A 7 3.24 -3.01 1.80
C PHE A 7 4.77 -3.05 1.71
N ALA A 8 5.32 -3.20 0.50
CA ALA A 8 6.77 -3.30 0.30
C ALA A 8 7.51 -2.04 0.73
N LEU A 9 6.97 -0.86 0.43
CA LEU A 9 7.52 0.42 0.86
C LEU A 9 7.48 0.56 2.38
N ALA A 10 6.33 0.33 3.01
CA ALA A 10 6.17 0.41 4.46
C ALA A 10 7.09 -0.59 5.18
N ARG A 11 7.09 -1.86 4.76
CA ARG A 11 7.97 -2.90 5.30
C ARG A 11 9.45 -2.55 5.13
N GLY A 12 9.83 -2.06 3.95
CA GLY A 12 11.20 -1.65 3.68
C GLY A 12 11.66 -0.53 4.60
N VAL A 13 10.82 0.47 4.84
CA VAL A 13 11.10 1.56 5.80
C VAL A 13 11.15 1.03 7.24
N ASN A 14 10.14 0.25 7.67
CA ASN A 14 10.05 -0.31 9.02
C ASN A 14 11.27 -1.15 9.41
N ARG A 15 11.87 -1.84 8.43
CA ARG A 15 13.03 -2.71 8.60
C ARG A 15 14.37 -2.05 8.27
N GLY A 16 14.35 -0.77 7.89
CA GLY A 16 15.57 -0.02 7.54
C GLY A 16 16.22 -0.45 6.21
N TRP A 17 15.50 -1.16 5.34
CA TRP A 17 15.96 -1.47 3.98
C TRP A 17 15.85 -0.26 3.06
N LEU A 18 14.89 0.60 3.33
CA LEU A 18 14.64 1.85 2.61
C LEU A 18 14.77 3.04 3.57
N PRO A 19 15.26 4.19 3.09
CA PRO A 19 15.29 5.40 3.90
C PRO A 19 13.87 5.88 4.24
N PRO A 20 13.67 6.56 5.39
CA PRO A 20 12.36 7.08 5.79
C PRO A 20 11.69 8.04 4.79
N THR A 21 12.45 8.56 3.82
CA THR A 21 11.95 9.38 2.72
C THR A 21 10.93 8.66 1.82
N TYR A 22 10.85 7.33 1.86
CA TYR A 22 9.83 6.55 1.17
C TYR A 22 8.52 6.38 1.96
N ALA A 23 8.51 6.70 3.26
CA ALA A 23 7.32 6.55 4.10
C ALA A 23 6.12 7.39 3.63
N PRO A 24 6.28 8.64 3.14
CA PRO A 24 5.16 9.41 2.58
C PRO A 24 4.52 8.72 1.37
N ALA A 25 5.30 8.02 0.54
CA ALA A 25 4.76 7.26 -0.60
C ALA A 25 3.96 6.05 -0.13
N ALA A 26 4.43 5.34 0.90
CA ALA A 26 3.67 4.26 1.54
C ALA A 26 2.35 4.79 2.13
N GLN A 27 2.41 5.88 2.89
CA GLN A 27 1.23 6.52 3.48
C GLN A 27 0.22 6.97 2.41
N ALA A 28 0.68 7.60 1.32
CA ALA A 28 -0.17 8.00 0.20
C ALA A 28 -0.84 6.79 -0.46
N GLY A 29 -0.11 5.70 -0.64
CA GLY A 29 -0.65 4.44 -1.12
C GLY A 29 -1.75 3.89 -0.21
N TRP A 30 -1.55 3.92 1.11
CA TRP A 30 -2.60 3.52 2.07
C TRP A 30 -3.84 4.40 2.00
N ARG A 31 -3.67 5.72 1.91
CA ARG A 31 -4.79 6.68 1.74
C ARG A 31 -5.59 6.45 0.46
N ALA A 32 -4.95 5.95 -0.60
CA ALA A 32 -5.67 5.56 -1.82
C ALA A 32 -6.40 4.21 -1.64
N LEU A 33 -5.80 3.26 -0.93
CA LEU A 33 -6.35 1.92 -0.69
C LEU A 33 -7.55 1.93 0.27
N GLU A 34 -7.49 2.69 1.37
CA GLU A 34 -8.56 2.72 2.37
C GLU A 34 -9.90 3.14 1.74
N ARG A 35 -9.87 4.01 0.72
CA ARG A 35 -11.05 4.46 -0.03
C ARG A 35 -11.64 3.40 -0.97
N ARG A 36 -10.91 2.32 -1.24
CA ARG A 36 -11.35 1.20 -2.07
C ARG A 36 -11.91 0.05 -1.26
N VAL A 37 -11.79 0.09 0.08
CA VAL A 37 -12.41 -0.88 0.97
C VAL A 37 -13.83 -0.43 1.26
N ARG A 38 -14.81 -1.24 0.87
CA ARG A 38 -16.24 -0.98 1.10
C ARG A 38 -16.62 -1.27 2.54
N ALA A 39 -17.80 -0.80 2.95
CA ALA A 39 -18.36 -1.04 4.28
C ALA A 39 -18.55 -2.54 4.60
N ASP A 40 -18.72 -3.39 3.58
CA ASP A 40 -18.83 -4.85 3.72
C ASP A 40 -17.48 -5.58 3.65
N GLY A 41 -16.36 -4.85 3.64
CA GLY A 41 -15.00 -5.38 3.59
C GLY A 41 -14.52 -5.80 2.20
N ARG A 42 -15.36 -5.73 1.16
CA ARG A 42 -14.93 -6.02 -0.22
C ARG A 42 -14.07 -4.89 -0.78
N ILE A 43 -13.19 -5.22 -1.71
CA ILE A 43 -12.18 -4.30 -2.24
C ILE A 43 -12.45 -4.01 -3.71
N GLU A 44 -12.62 -2.74 -4.05
CA GLU A 44 -12.85 -2.28 -5.42
C GLU A 44 -11.56 -2.17 -6.24
N GLY A 45 -11.69 -2.31 -7.57
CA GLY A 45 -10.59 -2.07 -8.50
C GLY A 45 -9.53 -3.17 -8.53
N VAL A 46 -9.84 -4.36 -8.02
CA VAL A 46 -8.94 -5.52 -8.08
C VAL A 46 -9.05 -6.17 -9.46
N CYS A 47 -7.99 -6.04 -10.25
CA CYS A 47 -7.86 -6.77 -11.52
C CYS A 47 -7.94 -8.28 -11.28
N VAL A 48 -8.75 -8.98 -12.07
CA VAL A 48 -8.95 -10.44 -11.99
C VAL A 48 -7.65 -11.21 -12.31
N GLY A 49 -7.64 -12.53 -12.04
CA GLY A 49 -6.52 -13.40 -12.39
C GLY A 49 -6.10 -13.18 -13.85
N THR A 50 -4.80 -12.97 -14.06
CA THR A 50 -4.25 -12.55 -15.36
C THR A 50 -3.06 -13.43 -15.69
N THR A 51 -3.06 -14.02 -16.89
CA THR A 51 -1.98 -14.87 -17.40
C THR A 51 -0.96 -14.04 -18.17
N ALA A 52 0.13 -14.67 -18.60
CA ALA A 52 1.04 -14.02 -19.53
C ALA A 52 0.41 -13.93 -20.93
N ALA A 53 0.46 -12.75 -21.53
CA ALA A 53 0.13 -12.47 -22.92
C ALA A 53 1.23 -11.61 -23.56
N SER A 54 1.31 -11.64 -24.88
CA SER A 54 2.33 -10.92 -25.68
C SER A 54 1.82 -9.60 -26.27
N ASP A 55 0.55 -9.27 -26.07
CA ASP A 55 -0.06 -8.04 -26.57
C ASP A 55 -0.48 -7.10 -25.42
N ALA A 56 -0.32 -5.80 -25.63
CA ALA A 56 -0.71 -4.79 -24.65
C ALA A 56 -2.25 -4.73 -24.42
N PRO A 57 -3.11 -4.79 -25.46
CA PRO A 57 -4.56 -4.74 -25.28
C PRO A 57 -5.11 -5.77 -24.28
N TYR A 58 -4.53 -6.97 -24.21
CA TYR A 58 -4.88 -7.96 -23.21
C TYR A 58 -4.80 -7.41 -21.78
N TYR A 59 -3.71 -6.72 -21.42
CA TYR A 59 -3.50 -6.19 -20.08
C TYR A 59 -4.35 -4.93 -19.81
N TYR A 60 -4.49 -4.05 -20.80
CA TYR A 60 -5.27 -2.81 -20.67
C TYR A 60 -6.77 -3.08 -20.47
N ASN A 61 -7.28 -4.18 -20.99
CA ASN A 61 -8.71 -4.52 -20.94
C ASN A 61 -9.06 -5.55 -19.84
N ARG A 62 -8.16 -5.84 -18.90
CA ARG A 62 -8.49 -6.77 -17.79
C ARG A 62 -9.58 -6.17 -16.90
N PRO A 63 -10.70 -6.89 -16.68
CA PRO A 63 -11.76 -6.39 -15.82
C PRO A 63 -11.34 -6.42 -14.35
N THR A 64 -12.08 -5.68 -13.54
CA THR A 64 -11.97 -5.74 -12.08
C THR A 64 -13.21 -6.41 -11.49
N ASP A 65 -13.04 -7.17 -10.41
CA ASP A 65 -14.12 -7.90 -9.76
C ASP A 65 -14.00 -7.77 -8.23
N LEU A 66 -15.13 -7.64 -7.52
CA LEU A 66 -15.19 -7.63 -6.06
C LEU A 66 -14.88 -9.01 -5.44
N ALA A 67 -15.11 -10.08 -6.20
CA ALA A 67 -14.80 -11.46 -5.81
C ALA A 67 -13.32 -11.83 -6.05
N ALA A 68 -12.53 -10.92 -6.63
CA ALA A 68 -11.11 -11.15 -6.91
C ALA A 68 -10.28 -11.26 -5.62
N ALA A 69 -9.97 -12.50 -5.22
CA ALA A 69 -9.33 -12.82 -3.95
C ALA A 69 -7.89 -12.24 -3.79
N GLN A 70 -7.17 -12.03 -4.89
CA GLN A 70 -5.79 -11.55 -4.90
C GLN A 70 -5.61 -10.13 -4.31
N GLY A 71 -6.69 -9.36 -4.13
CA GLY A 71 -6.63 -8.05 -3.48
C GLY A 71 -6.50 -8.11 -1.96
N TYR A 72 -7.14 -9.09 -1.32
CA TYR A 72 -7.35 -9.11 0.14
C TYR A 72 -6.05 -9.25 0.92
N GLY A 73 -5.24 -10.26 0.61
CA GLY A 73 -3.96 -10.49 1.28
C GLY A 73 -3.05 -9.26 1.25
N PRO A 74 -2.76 -8.69 0.06
CA PRO A 74 -1.97 -7.46 -0.05
C PRO A 74 -2.53 -6.25 0.71
N VAL A 75 -3.85 -6.04 0.73
CA VAL A 75 -4.45 -4.91 1.47
C VAL A 75 -4.27 -5.10 2.98
N LEU A 76 -4.51 -6.31 3.50
CA LEU A 76 -4.32 -6.60 4.92
C LEU A 76 -2.85 -6.44 5.33
N MET A 77 -1.92 -6.97 4.53
CA MET A 77 -0.49 -6.81 4.77
C MET A 77 -0.04 -5.34 4.72
N ALA A 78 -0.54 -4.57 3.75
CA ALA A 78 -0.28 -3.14 3.66
C ALA A 78 -0.77 -2.41 4.91
N GLY A 79 -2.01 -2.66 5.34
CA GLY A 79 -2.56 -2.04 6.55
C GLY A 79 -1.74 -2.35 7.79
N ALA A 80 -1.34 -3.61 7.96
CA ALA A 80 -0.51 -4.04 9.09
C ALA A 80 0.85 -3.29 9.13
N GLU A 81 1.55 -3.19 8.00
CA GLU A 81 2.84 -2.48 7.95
C GLU A 81 2.68 -0.96 8.10
N ILE A 82 1.57 -0.38 7.66
CA ILE A 82 1.28 1.04 7.88
C ILE A 82 1.02 1.32 9.36
N ILE A 83 0.25 0.47 10.05
CA ILE A 83 0.03 0.59 11.50
C ILE A 83 1.38 0.54 12.23
N GLU A 84 2.23 -0.43 11.89
CA GLU A 84 3.56 -0.56 12.47
C GLU A 84 4.42 0.68 12.23
N MET A 85 4.39 1.22 11.00
CA MET A 85 5.13 2.42 10.64
C MET A 85 4.68 3.65 11.44
N VAL A 86 3.37 3.85 11.60
CA VAL A 86 2.83 4.97 12.40
C VAL A 86 3.19 4.83 13.88
N ASN A 87 3.36 3.60 14.38
CA ASN A 87 3.78 3.36 15.76
C ASN A 87 5.29 3.55 15.97
N ARG A 88 6.12 3.30 14.94
CA ARG A 88 7.58 3.37 15.01
C ARG A 88 8.17 4.76 14.77
N PHE A 89 7.51 5.59 13.98
CA PHE A 89 8.06 6.87 13.53
C PHE A 89 7.30 8.05 14.13
N ASP A 90 8.04 9.08 14.50
CA ASP A 90 7.47 10.41 14.71
C ASP A 90 7.22 11.04 13.34
N ILE A 91 5.98 11.47 13.13
CA ILE A 91 5.52 12.02 11.86
C ILE A 91 5.37 13.53 12.03
N GLU A 92 6.29 14.28 11.45
CA GLU A 92 6.27 15.74 11.45
C GLU A 92 5.73 16.24 10.11
N ARG A 93 4.79 17.17 10.12
CA ARG A 93 4.35 17.88 8.92
C ARG A 93 5.00 19.26 8.89
N ILE A 94 5.81 19.52 7.87
CA ILE A 94 6.38 20.83 7.60
C ILE A 94 5.89 21.27 6.22
N ASN A 95 5.19 22.40 6.17
CA ASN A 95 4.47 22.86 4.98
C ASN A 95 3.50 21.76 4.46
N ASN A 96 3.73 21.29 3.23
CA ASN A 96 2.93 20.24 2.59
C ASN A 96 3.64 18.87 2.53
N THR A 97 4.71 18.68 3.31
CA THR A 97 5.52 17.47 3.31
C THR A 97 5.49 16.79 4.68
N PHE A 98 5.32 15.47 4.67
CA PHE A 98 5.43 14.62 5.86
C PHE A 98 6.85 14.08 5.98
N TYR A 99 7.44 14.23 7.15
CA TYR A 99 8.76 13.73 7.51
C TYR A 99 8.61 12.63 8.56
N TYR A 100 9.19 11.48 8.28
CA TYR A 100 9.18 10.32 9.18
C TYR A 100 10.54 10.23 9.86
N ARG A 101 10.57 10.39 11.19
CA ARG A 101 11.78 10.29 12.01
C ARG A 101 11.68 9.05 12.90
N PRO A 102 12.68 8.16 12.92
CA PRO A 102 12.65 7.02 13.83
C PRO A 102 12.52 7.50 15.28
N ARG A 103 11.57 6.94 16.04
CA ARG A 103 11.48 7.20 17.48
C ARG A 103 12.74 6.69 18.17
N LYS A 104 13.33 7.49 19.05
CA LYS A 104 14.43 7.01 19.91
C LYS A 104 13.86 5.95 20.84
N GLN A 105 14.33 4.71 20.73
CA GLN A 105 14.10 3.69 21.74
C GLN A 105 15.02 4.04 22.92
N TYR A 106 14.43 4.40 24.06
CA TYR A 106 15.13 4.59 25.33
C TYR A 106 15.38 3.24 26.01
#